data_AF-A0A660NJ25-F1
#
_entry.id   AF-A0A660NJ25-F1
#
_cell.length_a   1.000
_cell.length_b   1.000
_cell.length_c   1.000
_cell.angle_alpha   90.00
_cell.angle_beta   90.00
_cell.angle_gamma   90.00
#
_symmetry.space_group_name_H-M   'P 1'
#
loop_
_entity.id
_entity.type
_entity.pdbx_description
1 polymer ?
#
loop_
_entity_poly.entity_id
_entity_poly.type
_entity_poly.pdbx_seq_one_letter_code
_entity_poly.pdbx_strand_id
1 'polypeptide(L)'
;GFAQAVACADAGVTLISPFVGRILDWYRARTGQNYVPEQDPGVLSVRRIYTYYKRFGYACEVMGASFRSTGQILALAGCDLLTISPALLAELAADHAPVSRHLDPARAQQAALERQALDEARFRFDMNEDAMATEKLAEGIRAFVADARTLDTMLAGAQ
;
A
#
# COMPACT_ATOMS: atom_id res chain seq x y z
N GLY A 1 -4.82 5.82 -2.54
CA GLY A 1 -4.54 7.25 -2.29
C GLY A 1 -4.50 7.53 -0.81
N PHE A 2 -3.88 8.62 -0.40
CA PHE A 2 -3.78 8.99 1.02
C PHE A 2 -5.14 9.25 1.67
N ALA A 3 -6.10 9.81 0.94
CA ALA A 3 -7.47 10.03 1.42
C ALA A 3 -8.17 8.73 1.86
N GLN A 4 -7.93 7.61 1.15
CA GLN A 4 -8.43 6.29 1.58
C GLN A 4 -7.83 5.86 2.91
N ALA A 5 -6.53 6.09 3.11
CA ALA A 5 -5.89 5.73 4.37
C ALA A 5 -6.47 6.54 5.54
N VAL A 6 -6.66 7.85 5.38
CA VAL A 6 -7.28 8.68 6.43
C VAL A 6 -8.72 8.21 6.71
N ALA A 7 -9.53 8.01 5.68
CA ALA A 7 -10.91 7.56 5.85
C ALA A 7 -11.01 6.19 6.54
N CYS A 8 -10.14 5.23 6.19
CA CYS A 8 -10.08 3.93 6.87
C CYS A 8 -9.70 4.06 8.35
N ALA A 9 -8.76 4.96 8.66
CA ALA A 9 -8.30 5.20 10.02
C ALA A 9 -9.43 5.76 10.88
N ASP A 10 -10.16 6.76 10.37
CA ASP A 10 -11.30 7.38 11.06
C ASP A 10 -12.50 6.42 11.18
N ALA A 11 -12.67 5.50 10.24
CA ALA A 11 -13.68 4.45 10.31
C ALA A 11 -13.34 3.33 11.32
N GLY A 12 -12.13 3.33 11.91
CA GLY A 12 -11.73 2.35 12.91
C GLY A 12 -11.63 0.92 12.40
N VAL A 13 -11.31 0.73 11.11
CA VAL A 13 -11.11 -0.61 10.55
C VAL A 13 -9.91 -1.30 11.21
N THR A 14 -9.92 -2.62 11.26
CA THR A 14 -8.84 -3.39 11.91
C THR A 14 -7.51 -3.23 11.19
N LEU A 15 -7.52 -3.32 9.86
CA LEU A 15 -6.32 -3.39 9.04
C LEU A 15 -6.56 -2.77 7.66
N ILE A 16 -5.52 -2.17 7.10
CA ILE A 16 -5.46 -1.77 5.69
C ILE A 16 -4.31 -2.46 4.95
N SER A 17 -4.51 -2.72 3.66
CA SER A 17 -3.48 -3.28 2.79
C SER A 17 -3.07 -2.28 1.70
N PRO A 18 -2.26 -1.24 2.01
CA PRO A 18 -1.78 -0.32 1.00
C PRO A 18 -0.81 -1.01 0.03
N PHE A 19 -1.09 -0.91 -1.27
CA PHE A 19 -0.29 -1.56 -2.31
C PHE A 19 0.98 -0.75 -2.61
N VAL A 20 2.08 -1.45 -2.85
CA VAL A 20 3.38 -0.86 -3.19
C VAL A 20 3.66 -0.98 -4.68
N GLY A 21 3.73 -2.21 -5.19
CA GLY A 21 4.13 -2.51 -6.56
C GLY A 21 3.18 -1.99 -7.63
N ARG A 22 1.85 -2.00 -7.41
CA ARG A 22 0.91 -1.41 -8.40
C ARG A 22 1.06 0.10 -8.53
N ILE A 23 1.53 0.78 -7.47
CA ILE A 23 1.87 2.20 -7.53
C ILE A 23 3.12 2.36 -8.40
N LEU A 24 4.18 1.58 -8.14
CA LEU A 24 5.38 1.57 -8.98
C LEU A 24 5.07 1.34 -10.46
N ASP A 25 4.24 0.34 -10.79
CA ASP A 25 3.88 0.02 -12.17
C ASP A 25 3.25 1.22 -12.89
N TRP A 26 2.35 1.93 -12.21
CA TRP A 26 1.67 3.10 -12.75
C TRP A 26 2.65 4.24 -13.07
N TYR A 27 3.57 4.53 -12.13
CA TYR A 27 4.56 5.58 -12.33
C TYR A 27 5.56 5.20 -13.42
N ARG A 28 6.08 3.96 -13.42
CA ARG A 28 6.99 3.46 -14.46
C ARG A 28 6.39 3.58 -15.86
N ALA A 29 5.12 3.21 -16.03
CA ALA A 29 4.43 3.29 -17.31
C ALA A 29 4.32 4.73 -17.85
N ARG A 30 4.31 5.74 -16.98
CA ARG A 30 4.14 7.15 -17.36
C ARG A 30 5.44 7.93 -17.43
N THR A 31 6.39 7.64 -16.56
CA THR A 31 7.66 8.37 -16.46
C THR A 31 8.79 7.69 -17.21
N GLY A 32 8.68 6.38 -17.47
CA GLY A 32 9.77 5.57 -18.02
C GLY A 32 10.97 5.41 -17.06
N GLN A 33 10.84 5.87 -15.81
CA GLN A 33 11.94 5.90 -14.86
C GLN A 33 12.05 4.59 -14.07
N ASN A 34 13.29 4.23 -13.71
CA ASN A 34 13.54 3.22 -12.69
C ASN A 34 13.72 3.90 -11.34
N TYR A 35 13.08 3.34 -10.32
CA TYR A 35 13.12 3.85 -8.95
C TYR A 35 13.98 2.92 -8.10
N VAL A 36 14.89 3.51 -7.33
CA VAL A 36 15.52 2.84 -6.18
C VAL A 36 14.51 2.71 -5.04
N PRO A 37 14.64 1.73 -4.12
CA PRO A 37 13.63 1.47 -3.09
C PRO A 37 13.20 2.69 -2.26
N GLU A 38 14.13 3.59 -1.96
CA GLU A 38 13.90 4.81 -1.16
C GLU A 38 13.09 5.87 -1.90
N GLN A 39 13.09 5.82 -3.24
CA GLN A 39 12.38 6.74 -4.13
C GLN A 39 11.15 6.08 -4.76
N ASP A 40 10.91 4.80 -4.47
CA ASP A 40 9.77 4.06 -4.98
C ASP A 40 8.46 4.71 -4.51
N PRO A 41 7.57 5.12 -5.43
CA PRO A 41 6.36 5.85 -5.06
C PRO A 41 5.40 5.02 -4.20
N GLY A 42 5.42 3.69 -4.33
CA GLY A 42 4.68 2.79 -3.47
C GLY A 42 5.24 2.73 -2.06
N VAL A 43 6.58 2.64 -1.92
CA VAL A 43 7.26 2.68 -0.62
C VAL A 43 6.98 4.01 0.08
N LEU A 44 7.12 5.13 -0.63
CA LEU A 44 6.83 6.47 -0.11
C LEU A 44 5.37 6.59 0.35
N SER A 45 4.42 6.02 -0.41
CA SER A 45 3.01 6.00 -0.05
C SER A 45 2.77 5.25 1.28
N VAL A 46 3.31 4.04 1.44
CA VAL A 46 3.17 3.27 2.69
C VAL A 46 3.86 3.97 3.86
N ARG A 47 5.06 4.54 3.67
CA ARG A 47 5.76 5.30 4.73
C ARG A 47 4.94 6.49 5.21
N ARG A 48 4.30 7.23 4.30
CA ARG A 48 3.41 8.35 4.63
C ARG A 48 2.20 7.87 5.45
N ILE A 49 1.56 6.79 5.02
CA ILE A 49 0.40 6.20 5.70
C ILE A 49 0.77 5.71 7.10
N TYR A 50 1.83 4.90 7.21
CA TYR A 50 2.33 4.39 8.48
C TYR A 50 2.64 5.53 9.46
N THR A 51 3.38 6.53 9.00
CA THR A 51 3.75 7.68 9.84
C THR A 51 2.53 8.42 10.35
N TYR A 52 1.54 8.67 9.48
CA TYR A 52 0.27 9.32 9.87
C TYR A 52 -0.48 8.49 10.92
N TYR A 53 -0.58 7.18 10.71
CA TYR A 53 -1.29 6.28 11.61
C TYR A 53 -0.68 6.27 13.00
N LYS A 54 0.66 6.11 13.08
CA LYS A 54 1.37 6.08 14.37
C LYS A 54 1.41 7.45 15.04
N ARG A 55 1.50 8.54 14.26
CA ARG A 55 1.47 9.91 14.78
C ARG A 55 0.19 10.22 15.54
N PHE A 56 -0.96 9.78 15.02
CA PHE A 56 -2.26 10.06 15.62
C PHE A 56 -2.83 8.90 16.46
N GLY A 57 -2.03 7.86 16.70
CA GLY A 57 -2.41 6.76 17.59
C GLY A 57 -3.56 5.90 17.05
N TYR A 58 -3.71 5.79 15.73
CA TYR A 58 -4.71 4.91 15.14
C TYR A 58 -4.35 3.44 15.39
N ALA A 59 -5.33 2.66 15.86
CA ALA A 59 -5.17 1.23 16.13
C ALA A 59 -5.15 0.37 14.86
N CYS A 60 -5.66 0.90 13.73
CA CYS A 60 -5.66 0.18 12.45
C CYS A 60 -4.24 -0.24 12.06
N GLU A 61 -4.06 -1.52 11.76
CA GLU A 61 -2.78 -2.08 11.34
C GLU A 61 -2.47 -1.70 9.89
N VAL A 62 -1.21 -1.40 9.61
CA VAL A 62 -0.72 -1.12 8.26
C VAL A 62 0.01 -2.35 7.72
N MET A 63 -0.61 -3.05 6.77
CA MET A 63 -0.02 -4.22 6.10
C MET A 63 0.42 -3.89 4.67
N GLY A 64 1.71 -3.59 4.46
CA GLY A 64 2.22 -3.35 3.10
C GLY A 64 2.00 -4.57 2.19
N ALA A 65 1.54 -4.35 0.96
CA ALA A 65 1.12 -5.42 0.05
C ALA A 65 1.56 -5.20 -1.41
N SER A 66 1.45 -6.27 -2.22
CA SER A 66 1.67 -6.23 -3.68
C SER A 66 3.08 -5.78 -4.09
N PHE A 67 4.13 -6.43 -3.60
CA PHE A 67 5.52 -6.09 -3.92
C PHE A 67 5.97 -6.51 -5.34
N ARG A 68 7.04 -5.89 -5.84
CA ARG A 68 7.75 -6.23 -7.10
C ARG A 68 9.20 -6.66 -6.86
N SER A 69 9.77 -6.34 -5.71
CA SER A 69 11.15 -6.71 -5.36
C SER A 69 11.33 -6.77 -3.84
N THR A 70 12.36 -7.51 -3.40
CA THR A 70 12.79 -7.55 -2.00
C THR A 70 13.23 -6.16 -1.50
N GLY A 71 13.82 -5.33 -2.36
CA GLY A 71 14.19 -3.96 -2.02
C GLY A 71 13.02 -3.11 -1.48
N GLN A 72 11.83 -3.23 -2.08
CA GLN A 72 10.63 -2.54 -1.57
C GLN A 72 10.21 -3.03 -0.17
N ILE A 73 10.34 -4.33 0.07
CA ILE A 73 10.00 -4.97 1.34
C ILE A 73 10.95 -4.50 2.43
N LEU A 74 12.26 -4.57 2.15
CA LEU A 74 13.32 -4.15 3.06
C LEU A 74 13.22 -2.65 3.38
N ALA A 75 12.89 -1.81 2.39
CA ALA A 75 12.67 -0.38 2.60
C ALA A 75 11.46 -0.06 3.51
N LEU A 76 10.60 -1.04 3.78
CA LEU A 76 9.47 -0.96 4.71
C LEU A 76 9.66 -1.80 5.98
N ALA A 77 10.86 -2.30 6.25
CA ALA A 77 11.15 -3.04 7.47
C ALA A 77 10.76 -2.22 8.71
N GLY A 78 9.92 -2.80 9.57
CA GLY A 78 9.33 -2.14 10.74
C GLY A 78 7.87 -1.70 10.56
N CYS A 79 7.28 -1.88 9.37
CA CYS A 79 5.82 -1.85 9.19
C CYS A 79 5.15 -2.88 10.10
N ASP A 80 3.88 -2.67 10.46
CA ASP A 80 3.17 -3.59 11.37
C ASP A 80 3.13 -5.00 10.80
N LEU A 81 2.74 -5.11 9.53
CA LEU A 81 2.68 -6.36 8.79
C LEU A 81 3.15 -6.13 7.34
N LEU A 82 3.60 -7.20 6.69
CA LEU A 82 3.86 -7.23 5.25
C LEU A 82 3.33 -8.54 4.68
N THR A 83 2.48 -8.47 3.66
CA THR A 83 2.02 -9.66 2.92
C THR A 83 2.85 -9.82 1.65
N ILE A 84 3.57 -10.93 1.57
CA ILE A 84 4.66 -11.15 0.61
C ILE A 84 4.37 -12.43 -0.18
N SER A 85 4.54 -12.37 -1.51
CA SER A 85 4.38 -13.55 -2.37
C SER A 85 5.42 -14.63 -2.06
N PRO A 86 5.11 -15.92 -2.29
CA PRO A 86 6.07 -17.02 -2.06
C PRO A 86 7.42 -16.84 -2.77
N ALA A 87 7.44 -16.30 -3.99
CA ALA A 87 8.67 -16.05 -4.75
C ALA A 87 9.61 -15.07 -4.01
N LEU A 88 9.09 -13.90 -3.65
CA LEU A 88 9.85 -12.89 -2.89
C LEU A 88 10.22 -13.38 -1.48
N LEU A 89 9.42 -14.24 -0.84
CA LEU A 89 9.79 -14.87 0.43
C LEU A 89 11.00 -15.80 0.26
N ALA A 90 11.06 -16.57 -0.83
CA ALA A 90 12.20 -17.42 -1.12
C ALA A 90 13.48 -16.60 -1.38
N GLU A 91 13.37 -15.48 -2.10
CA GLU A 91 14.49 -14.54 -2.30
C GLU A 91 14.98 -13.95 -0.97
N LEU A 92 14.07 -13.51 -0.10
CA LEU A 92 14.43 -12.99 1.23
C LEU A 92 15.06 -14.06 2.13
N ALA A 93 14.59 -15.31 2.05
CA ALA A 93 15.15 -16.40 2.83
C ALA A 93 16.59 -16.77 2.41
N ALA A 94 16.94 -16.51 1.15
CA ALA A 94 18.28 -16.73 0.61
C ALA A 94 19.23 -15.55 0.83
N ASP A 95 18.73 -14.39 1.23
CA ASP A 95 19.54 -13.21 1.54
C ASP A 95 19.89 -13.17 3.04
N HIS A 96 21.18 -13.03 3.34
CA HIS A 96 21.70 -12.99 4.70
C HIS A 96 22.27 -11.62 5.08
N ALA A 97 22.06 -10.60 4.23
CA ALA A 97 22.43 -9.24 4.56
C ALA A 97 21.67 -8.75 5.81
N PRO A 98 22.31 -7.94 6.68
CA PRO A 98 21.64 -7.39 7.84
C PRO A 98 20.50 -6.45 7.42
N VAL A 99 19.35 -6.58 8.08
CA VAL A 99 18.17 -5.74 7.80
C VAL A 99 18.08 -4.59 8.81
N SER A 100 18.10 -3.36 8.32
CA SER A 100 17.84 -2.16 9.15
C SER A 100 16.35 -1.86 9.25
N ARG A 101 15.89 -1.45 10.44
CA ARG A 101 14.53 -0.94 10.63
C ARG A 101 14.41 0.45 9.98
N HIS A 102 13.41 0.63 9.12
CA HIS A 102 13.10 1.90 8.44
C HIS A 102 11.85 2.58 9.00
N LEU A 103 10.87 1.81 9.47
CA LEU A 103 9.63 2.30 10.04
C LEU A 103 9.61 2.10 11.55
N ASP A 104 9.58 3.20 12.29
CA ASP A 104 9.66 3.22 13.75
C ASP A 104 8.48 4.01 14.33
N PRO A 105 7.68 3.41 15.24
CA PRO A 105 6.51 4.09 15.81
C PRO A 105 6.89 5.27 16.72
N ALA A 106 7.98 5.19 17.48
CA ALA A 106 8.43 6.28 18.36
C ALA A 106 8.90 7.48 17.53
N ARG A 107 9.60 7.23 16.41
CA ARG A 107 9.95 8.29 15.45
C ARG A 107 8.70 8.88 14.79
N ALA A 108 7.76 8.04 14.38
CA ALA A 108 6.54 8.51 13.72
C ALA A 108 5.66 9.37 14.65
N GLN A 109 5.62 9.08 15.95
CA GLN A 109 4.94 9.90 16.95
C GLN A 109 5.46 11.34 17.03
N GLN A 110 6.71 11.59 16.64
CA GLN A 110 7.33 12.91 16.64
C GLN A 110 7.11 13.68 15.32
N ALA A 111 6.43 13.10 14.34
CA ALA A 111 6.24 13.73 13.03
C ALA A 111 5.38 15.01 13.14
N ALA A 112 5.85 16.11 12.56
CA ALA A 112 5.10 17.36 12.45
C ALA A 112 4.02 17.24 11.36
N LEU A 113 2.94 16.53 11.67
CA LEU A 113 1.77 16.34 10.81
C LEU A 113 0.53 16.91 11.49
N GLU A 114 -0.40 17.40 10.68
CA GLU A 114 -1.73 17.81 11.09
C GLU A 114 -2.75 16.73 10.74
N ARG A 115 -3.76 16.55 11.61
CA ARG A 115 -4.83 15.59 11.38
C ARG A 115 -5.73 16.11 10.27
N GLN A 116 -6.01 15.28 9.28
CA GLN A 116 -6.95 15.61 8.22
C GLN A 116 -8.36 15.19 8.65
N ALA A 117 -9.33 16.09 8.47
CA ALA A 117 -10.74 15.76 8.56
C ALA A 117 -11.27 15.58 7.13
N LEU A 118 -11.85 14.40 6.86
CA LEU A 118 -12.44 14.09 5.56
C LEU A 118 -13.94 13.84 5.75
N ASP A 119 -14.75 14.73 5.18
CA ASP A 119 -16.12 14.38 4.82
C ASP A 119 -16.14 13.67 3.45
N GLU A 120 -17.31 13.21 3.02
CA GLU A 120 -17.43 12.49 1.75
C GLU A 120 -17.01 13.36 0.55
N ALA A 121 -17.39 14.64 0.54
CA ALA A 121 -17.08 15.55 -0.56
C ALA A 121 -15.56 15.75 -0.68
N ARG A 122 -14.88 15.99 0.45
CA ARG A 122 -13.43 16.15 0.51
C ARG A 122 -12.72 14.87 0.15
N PHE A 123 -13.17 13.73 0.65
CA PHE A 123 -12.62 12.42 0.30
C PHE A 123 -12.68 12.18 -1.22
N ARG A 124 -13.84 12.42 -1.85
CA ARG A 124 -14.02 12.23 -3.31
C ARG A 124 -13.14 13.18 -4.11
N PHE A 125 -13.03 14.43 -3.68
CA PHE A 125 -12.16 15.41 -4.33
C PHE A 125 -10.68 15.02 -4.23
N ASP A 126 -10.19 14.72 -3.03
CA ASP A 126 -8.79 14.33 -2.81
C ASP A 126 -8.43 13.01 -3.51
N MET A 127 -9.40 12.09 -3.65
CA MET A 127 -9.21 10.89 -4.47
C MET A 127 -9.06 11.25 -5.96
N ASN A 128 -9.89 12.16 -6.48
CA ASN A 128 -9.83 12.58 -7.87
C ASN A 128 -8.51 13.31 -8.21
N GLU A 129 -7.96 14.10 -7.28
CA GLU A 129 -6.66 14.76 -7.44
C GLU A 129 -5.48 13.77 -7.50
N ASP A 130 -5.63 12.57 -6.95
CA ASP A 130 -4.65 11.49 -7.05
C ASP A 130 -4.99 10.57 -8.24
N ALA A 131 -4.55 10.96 -9.44
CA ALA A 131 -4.80 10.21 -10.67
C ALA A 131 -4.36 8.74 -10.57
N MET A 132 -3.23 8.47 -9.91
CA MET A 132 -2.74 7.11 -9.70
C MET A 132 -3.71 6.30 -8.84
N ALA A 133 -4.13 6.85 -7.71
CA ALA A 133 -5.07 6.17 -6.83
C ALA A 133 -6.44 5.95 -7.49
N THR A 134 -6.96 6.96 -8.20
CA THR A 134 -8.24 6.87 -8.90
C THR A 134 -8.21 5.76 -9.94
N GLU A 135 -7.19 5.74 -10.80
CA GLU A 135 -7.08 4.76 -11.87
C GLU A 135 -6.82 3.35 -11.32
N LYS A 136 -5.86 3.20 -10.40
CA LYS A 136 -5.50 1.88 -9.85
C LYS A 136 -6.58 1.28 -8.96
N LEU A 137 -7.38 2.10 -8.28
CA LEU A 137 -8.56 1.62 -7.55
C LEU A 137 -9.57 1.03 -8.54
N ALA A 138 -9.95 1.79 -9.57
CA ALA A 138 -10.94 1.36 -10.54
C ALA A 138 -10.48 0.15 -11.38
N GLU A 139 -9.21 0.15 -11.80
CA GLU A 139 -8.57 -0.98 -12.49
C GLU A 139 -8.58 -2.24 -11.61
N GLY A 140 -8.19 -2.12 -10.34
CA GLY A 140 -8.16 -3.25 -9.41
C GLY A 140 -9.53 -3.88 -9.19
N ILE A 141 -10.57 -3.07 -9.01
CA ILE A 141 -11.96 -3.57 -8.87
C ILE A 141 -12.38 -4.32 -10.14
N ARG A 142 -12.16 -3.76 -11.33
CA ARG A 142 -12.52 -4.40 -12.60
C ARG A 142 -11.82 -5.74 -12.79
N ALA A 143 -10.53 -5.82 -12.43
CA ALA A 143 -9.76 -7.06 -12.52
C ALA A 143 -10.35 -8.15 -11.62
N PHE A 144 -10.60 -7.85 -10.33
CA PHE A 144 -11.18 -8.84 -9.41
C PHE A 144 -12.59 -9.29 -9.82
N VAL A 145 -13.40 -8.39 -10.39
CA VAL A 145 -14.71 -8.77 -10.94
C VAL A 145 -14.58 -9.70 -12.15
N ALA A 146 -13.59 -9.48 -13.02
CA ALA A 146 -13.33 -10.36 -14.15
C ALA A 146 -12.86 -11.75 -13.68
N ASP A 147 -11.99 -11.82 -12.67
CA ASP A 147 -11.53 -13.07 -12.07
C ASP A 147 -12.69 -13.84 -11.42
N ALA A 148 -13.58 -13.14 -10.69
CA ALA A 148 -14.76 -13.75 -10.10
C ALA A 148 -15.70 -14.37 -11.16
N ARG A 149 -15.96 -13.67 -12.27
CA ARG A 149 -16.77 -14.21 -13.38
C ARG A 149 -16.12 -15.41 -14.05
N THR A 150 -14.79 -15.41 -14.17
CA THR A 150 -14.04 -16.55 -14.70
C THR A 150 -14.21 -17.76 -13.79
N LEU A 151 -14.09 -17.56 -12.47
CA LEU A 151 -14.32 -18.59 -11.47
C LEU A 151 -15.75 -19.15 -11.55
N ASP A 152 -16.78 -18.29 -11.63
CA ASP A 152 -18.18 -18.71 -11.76
C ASP A 152 -18.38 -19.60 -13.00
N THR A 153 -17.76 -19.25 -14.12
CA THR A 153 -17.82 -20.03 -15.36
C THR A 153 -17.17 -21.40 -15.20
N MET A 154 -16.01 -21.47 -14.53
CA MET A 154 -15.33 -22.73 -14.25
C MET A 154 -16.16 -23.64 -13.34
N LEU A 155 -16.83 -23.08 -12.33
CA LEU A 155 -17.71 -23.83 -11.44
C LEU A 155 -18.95 -24.35 -12.16
N ALA A 156 -19.55 -23.55 -13.05
CA ALA A 156 -20.70 -23.96 -13.84
C ALA A 156 -20.35 -25.05 -14.86
N GLY A 157 -19.15 -25.01 -15.46
CA GLY A 157 -18.66 -26.03 -16.38
C GLY A 157 -18.11 -27.30 -15.72
N ALA A 158 -18.00 -27.32 -14.39
CA ALA A 158 -17.58 -28.49 -13.61
C ALA A 158 -18.76 -29.35 -13.11
N GLN A 159 -20.00 -28.96 -13.44
CA GLN A 159 -21.23 -29.73 -13.22
C GLN A 159 -21.58 -30.55 -14.46
#